data_AF-A0A7L7W532-F1
#
_entry.id   AF-A0A7L7W532-F1
#
_cell.length_a   1.000
_cell.length_b   1.000
_cell.length_c   1.000
_cell.angle_alpha   90.00
_cell.angle_beta   90.00
_cell.angle_gamma   90.00
#
_symmetry.space_group_name_H-M   'P 1'
#
loop_
_entity.id
_entity.type
_entity.pdbx_description
1 polymer ?
#
loop_
_entity_poly.entity_id
_entity_poly.type
_entity_poly.pdbx_seq_one_letter_code
_entity_poly.pdbx_strand_id
1 'polypeptide(L)'
;MSLRIRKVLGYALTDVVPSDPRINWDSPLLDLVGVRPTFNDFVRHLEAAGPFEDPELEDVDMVRAGIGDQLPYRLGSCIVHSFDYGLPTVMVLVPPSYASTWIQVDNIFDYVEAHLGGEPDTSPALHDVPGIDPFDGRWMDKETGLELNHNYVRGYRRALKLNSDTAQHDIAARRITIAGRPRPETPLFADAAIAAERLVRLVPAEIRELDLLGYLFTNPGTWTSLRPVLYTHWS
;
A
#
# COMPACT_ATOMS: atom_id res chain seq x y z
N MET A 1 -6.61 -14.57 28.72
CA MET A 1 -5.85 -14.00 27.58
C MET A 1 -6.86 -13.28 26.70
N SER A 2 -6.62 -12.03 26.31
CA SER A 2 -7.52 -11.27 25.43
C SER A 2 -7.04 -11.43 24.00
N LEU A 3 -7.88 -11.97 23.11
CA LEU A 3 -7.60 -12.05 21.67
C LEU A 3 -7.59 -10.65 21.06
N ARG A 4 -6.51 -10.28 20.38
CA ARG A 4 -6.35 -9.00 19.68
C ARG A 4 -6.32 -9.24 18.18
N ILE A 5 -7.38 -8.82 17.51
CA ILE A 5 -7.44 -8.78 16.04
C ILE A 5 -6.64 -7.58 15.57
N ARG A 6 -5.52 -7.82 14.88
CA ARG A 6 -4.70 -6.77 14.26
C ARG A 6 -4.97 -6.71 12.76
N LYS A 7 -5.27 -5.51 12.27
CA LYS A 7 -5.42 -5.22 10.84
C LYS A 7 -4.17 -4.51 10.34
N VAL A 8 -3.55 -5.01 9.28
CA VAL A 8 -2.37 -4.42 8.63
C VAL A 8 -2.64 -4.28 7.14
N LEU A 9 -2.22 -3.16 6.55
CA LEU A 9 -2.37 -2.94 5.11
C LEU A 9 -1.12 -3.42 4.35
N GLY A 10 -1.33 -4.11 3.24
CA GLY A 10 -0.31 -4.35 2.23
C GLY A 10 -0.78 -3.90 0.84
N TYR A 11 0.09 -4.09 -0.15
CA TYR A 11 -0.12 -3.73 -1.54
C TYR A 11 0.21 -4.93 -2.43
N ALA A 12 -0.76 -5.42 -3.20
CA ALA A 12 -0.61 -6.68 -3.91
C ALA A 12 -0.81 -6.60 -5.41
N LEU A 13 -0.02 -7.40 -6.14
CA LEU A 13 -0.41 -7.91 -7.46
C LEU A 13 -1.26 -9.15 -7.20
N THR A 14 -2.55 -9.08 -7.53
CA THR A 14 -3.54 -10.13 -7.17
C THR A 14 -3.77 -11.16 -8.29
N ASP A 15 -3.13 -10.98 -9.43
CA ASP A 15 -3.29 -11.76 -10.66
C ASP A 15 -1.95 -12.32 -11.16
N VAL A 16 -1.02 -12.57 -10.25
CA VAL A 16 0.31 -13.13 -10.55
C VAL A 16 0.17 -14.52 -11.13
N VAL A 17 0.98 -14.85 -12.12
CA VAL A 17 1.09 -16.23 -12.63
C VAL A 17 2.48 -16.80 -12.32
N PRO A 18 2.68 -18.12 -12.33
CA PRO A 18 4.02 -18.70 -12.28
C PRO A 18 4.90 -18.06 -13.36
N SER A 19 6.07 -17.55 -12.97
CA SER A 19 6.99 -16.81 -13.86
C SER A 19 6.37 -15.55 -14.48
N ASP A 20 5.53 -14.83 -13.73
CA ASP A 20 4.95 -13.56 -14.17
C ASP A 20 6.03 -12.60 -14.69
N PRO A 21 5.92 -12.11 -15.94
CA PRO A 21 6.96 -11.30 -16.58
C PRO A 21 7.09 -9.91 -15.95
N ARG A 22 6.13 -9.47 -15.12
CA ARG A 22 6.19 -8.21 -14.39
C ARG A 22 7.16 -8.27 -13.22
N ILE A 23 7.44 -9.46 -12.69
CA ILE A 23 8.29 -9.69 -11.52
C ILE A 23 9.69 -10.04 -12.00
N ASN A 24 10.69 -9.35 -11.45
CA ASN A 24 12.09 -9.72 -11.60
C ASN A 24 12.43 -10.82 -10.58
N TRP A 25 12.37 -12.07 -11.00
CA TRP A 25 12.67 -13.22 -10.14
C TRP A 25 14.12 -13.28 -9.66
N ASP A 26 15.03 -12.54 -10.30
CA ASP A 26 16.42 -12.38 -9.89
C ASP A 26 16.61 -11.23 -8.88
N SER A 27 15.52 -10.60 -8.42
CA SER A 27 15.59 -9.54 -7.41
C SER A 27 16.28 -10.02 -6.12
N PRO A 28 17.28 -9.29 -5.59
CA PRO A 28 17.92 -9.63 -4.33
C PRO A 28 16.98 -9.56 -3.12
N LEU A 29 15.77 -8.99 -3.26
CA LEU A 29 14.75 -9.04 -2.22
C LEU A 29 14.03 -10.39 -2.17
N LEU A 30 14.02 -11.14 -3.28
CA LEU A 30 13.41 -12.47 -3.40
C LEU A 30 14.39 -13.61 -3.10
N ASP A 31 15.69 -13.39 -3.28
CA ASP A 31 16.72 -14.41 -3.03
C ASP A 31 16.77 -14.81 -1.55
N LEU A 32 16.69 -16.12 -1.27
CA LEU A 32 16.75 -16.66 0.09
C LEU A 32 18.19 -16.91 0.60
N VAL A 33 19.21 -16.86 -0.24
CA VAL A 33 20.56 -17.38 0.09
C VAL A 33 21.67 -16.32 -0.04
N GLY A 34 21.51 -15.27 -0.86
CA GLY A 34 22.53 -14.25 -1.11
C GLY A 34 22.66 -13.09 -0.10
N VAL A 35 23.55 -12.14 -0.42
CA VAL A 35 23.70 -10.86 0.30
C VAL A 35 22.50 -9.99 -0.03
N ARG A 36 21.63 -9.75 0.96
CA ARG A 36 20.38 -9.04 0.76
C ARG A 36 20.47 -7.59 1.24
N PRO A 37 19.79 -6.66 0.56
CA PRO A 37 19.56 -5.32 1.07
C PRO A 37 18.98 -5.40 2.50
N THR A 38 19.56 -4.61 3.40
CA THR A 38 19.11 -4.45 4.78
C THR A 38 18.19 -3.25 4.90
N PHE A 39 17.47 -3.13 6.02
CA PHE A 39 16.73 -1.90 6.32
C PHE A 39 17.64 -0.67 6.39
N ASN A 40 18.90 -0.81 6.78
CA ASN A 40 19.87 0.28 6.76
C ASN A 40 20.30 0.67 5.34
N ASP A 41 20.30 -0.26 4.38
CA ASP A 41 20.49 0.07 2.97
C ASP A 41 19.27 0.83 2.43
N PHE A 42 18.07 0.42 2.84
CA PHE A 42 16.83 1.11 2.50
C PHE A 42 16.76 2.53 3.06
N VAL A 43 17.06 2.73 4.34
CA VAL A 43 17.12 4.08 4.93
C VAL A 43 18.10 4.98 4.19
N ARG A 44 19.31 4.48 3.86
CA ARG A 44 20.29 5.23 3.07
C ARG A 44 19.80 5.54 1.65
N HIS A 45 19.05 4.62 1.05
CA HIS A 45 18.42 4.83 -0.25
C HIS A 45 17.37 5.95 -0.19
N LEU A 46 16.50 5.94 0.83
CA LEU A 46 15.52 7.02 1.06
C LEU A 46 16.21 8.38 1.27
N GLU A 47 17.25 8.42 2.11
CA GLU A 47 18.03 9.64 2.35
C GLU A 47 18.68 10.18 1.05
N ALA A 48 19.15 9.29 0.17
CA ALA A 48 19.73 9.66 -1.12
C ALA A 48 18.70 10.07 -2.16
N ALA A 49 17.49 9.51 -2.13
CA ALA A 49 16.36 9.90 -2.99
C ALA A 49 15.87 11.33 -2.67
N GLY A 50 16.15 11.82 -1.46
CA GLY A 50 15.72 13.13 -0.99
C GLY A 50 14.30 13.10 -0.43
N PRO A 51 13.76 14.27 -0.01
CA PRO A 51 12.39 14.34 0.47
C PRO A 51 11.44 13.90 -0.65
N PHE A 52 10.48 13.05 -0.32
CA PHE A 52 9.39 12.74 -1.23
C PHE A 52 8.69 14.05 -1.63
N GLU A 53 8.18 14.11 -2.86
CA GLU A 53 7.36 15.26 -3.29
C GLU A 53 6.09 15.45 -2.42
N ASP A 54 5.82 14.51 -1.53
CA ASP A 54 4.78 14.54 -0.51
C ASP A 54 5.36 14.99 0.87
N PRO A 55 5.02 16.19 1.35
CA PRO A 55 5.56 16.76 2.58
C PRO A 55 5.01 16.12 3.88
N GLU A 56 4.04 15.19 3.82
CA GLU A 56 3.52 14.49 5.01
C GLU A 56 4.26 13.18 5.33
N LEU A 57 5.25 12.81 4.52
CA LEU A 57 6.05 11.60 4.66
C LEU A 57 7.46 11.94 5.17
N GLU A 58 7.62 12.10 6.50
CA GLU A 58 8.92 11.91 7.16
C GLU A 58 9.26 10.41 7.19
N ASP A 59 9.41 9.81 6.01
CA ASP A 59 9.47 8.37 5.79
C ASP A 59 10.67 7.71 6.46
N VAL A 60 11.81 8.40 6.52
CA VAL A 60 13.01 7.87 7.18
C VAL A 60 12.76 7.66 8.67
N ASP A 61 12.13 8.63 9.34
CA ASP A 61 11.88 8.56 10.77
C ASP A 61 10.71 7.62 11.08
N MET A 62 9.69 7.56 10.21
CA MET A 62 8.61 6.58 10.32
C MET A 62 9.12 5.15 10.12
N VAL A 63 10.00 4.91 9.15
CA VAL A 63 10.64 3.60 8.95
C VAL A 63 11.52 3.25 10.14
N ARG A 64 12.33 4.18 10.66
CA ARG A 64 13.15 3.97 11.88
C ARG A 64 12.28 3.63 13.09
N ALA A 65 11.23 4.40 13.34
CA ALA A 65 10.30 4.18 14.44
C ALA A 65 9.55 2.84 14.29
N GLY A 66 9.16 2.51 13.05
CA GLY A 66 8.46 1.29 12.69
C GLY A 66 9.29 0.03 12.89
N ILE A 67 10.58 0.05 12.53
CA ILE A 67 11.47 -1.09 12.69
C ILE A 67 11.83 -1.33 14.18
N GLY A 68 11.98 -0.25 14.96
CA GLY A 68 12.40 -0.30 16.36
C GLY A 68 13.74 -1.04 16.54
N ASP A 69 13.90 -1.73 17.68
CA ASP A 69 15.13 -2.48 18.03
C ASP A 69 15.12 -3.96 17.56
N GLN A 70 14.30 -4.33 16.57
CA GLN A 70 14.02 -5.74 16.28
C GLN A 70 15.07 -6.43 15.37
N LEU A 71 15.76 -7.42 15.94
CA LEU A 71 16.94 -8.08 15.38
C LEU A 71 16.76 -9.19 14.31
N PRO A 72 15.56 -9.77 14.00
CA PRO A 72 15.48 -10.80 12.95
C PRO A 72 14.89 -10.34 11.61
N TYR A 73 14.28 -9.15 11.49
CA TYR A 73 13.60 -8.75 10.26
C TYR A 73 14.60 -8.29 9.19
N ARG A 74 14.51 -8.90 8.00
CA ARG A 74 15.26 -8.50 6.80
C ARG A 74 14.33 -7.76 5.85
N LEU A 75 14.86 -6.96 4.94
CA LEU A 75 14.03 -6.20 4.01
C LEU A 75 13.14 -7.11 3.14
N GLY A 76 13.62 -8.31 2.78
CA GLY A 76 12.83 -9.33 2.07
C GLY A 76 11.60 -9.84 2.84
N SER A 77 11.50 -9.62 4.17
CA SER A 77 10.28 -9.94 4.93
C SER A 77 9.10 -9.01 4.60
N CYS A 78 9.37 -7.89 3.92
CA CYS A 78 8.35 -7.01 3.37
C CYS A 78 7.66 -7.61 2.13
N ILE A 79 8.18 -8.73 1.60
CA ILE A 79 7.62 -9.40 0.42
C ILE A 79 7.07 -10.75 0.86
N VAL A 80 5.77 -10.95 0.64
CA VAL A 80 5.08 -12.18 1.00
C VAL A 80 4.44 -12.81 -0.23
N HIS A 81 4.88 -14.02 -0.54
CA HIS A 81 4.17 -14.95 -1.41
C HIS A 81 3.38 -15.88 -0.49
N SER A 82 2.09 -15.59 -0.29
CA SER A 82 1.28 -16.37 0.64
C SER A 82 0.55 -17.49 -0.10
N PHE A 83 0.83 -18.73 0.30
CA PHE A 83 0.04 -19.91 -0.02
C PHE A 83 -1.25 -19.98 0.81
N ASP A 84 -1.31 -19.30 1.96
CA ASP A 84 -2.42 -19.37 2.92
C ASP A 84 -3.69 -18.62 2.45
N TYR A 85 -3.60 -17.86 1.35
CA TYR A 85 -4.78 -17.35 0.66
C TYR A 85 -5.42 -18.35 -0.30
N GLY A 86 -4.87 -19.57 -0.42
CA GLY A 86 -5.36 -20.58 -1.36
C GLY A 86 -5.24 -20.17 -2.83
N LEU A 87 -4.53 -19.08 -3.14
CA LEU A 87 -4.34 -18.57 -4.50
C LEU A 87 -2.84 -18.39 -4.77
N PRO A 88 -2.22 -19.22 -5.63
CA PRO A 88 -0.81 -19.08 -6.04
C PRO A 88 -0.53 -17.82 -6.87
N THR A 89 -1.49 -16.89 -6.92
CA THR A 89 -1.56 -15.76 -7.84
C THR A 89 -1.42 -14.40 -7.14
N VAL A 90 -0.93 -14.38 -5.91
CA VAL A 90 -0.83 -13.13 -5.13
C VAL A 90 0.60 -12.90 -4.63
N MET A 91 1.15 -11.74 -4.95
CA MET A 91 2.40 -11.23 -4.37
C MET A 91 2.08 -9.95 -3.60
N VAL A 92 2.47 -9.90 -2.33
CA VAL A 92 2.13 -8.84 -1.39
C VAL A 92 3.39 -8.09 -0.98
N LEU A 93 3.34 -6.76 -1.05
CA LEU A 93 4.36 -5.86 -0.54
C LEU A 93 3.81 -5.15 0.70
N VAL A 94 4.52 -5.29 1.81
CA VAL A 94 4.25 -4.61 3.07
C VAL A 94 5.18 -3.40 3.14
N PRO A 95 4.71 -2.20 3.51
CA PRO A 95 5.62 -1.08 3.62
C PRO A 95 6.65 -1.35 4.73
N PRO A 96 7.95 -1.09 4.49
CA PRO A 96 9.03 -1.26 5.46
C PRO A 96 8.74 -0.73 6.87
N SER A 97 8.07 0.41 7.01
CA SER A 97 7.66 0.96 8.32
C SER A 97 6.69 0.06 9.10
N TYR A 98 5.94 -0.82 8.43
CA TYR A 98 5.00 -1.75 9.07
C TYR A 98 5.59 -3.16 9.26
N ALA A 99 6.82 -3.42 8.80
CA ALA A 99 7.41 -4.77 8.77
C ALA A 99 7.45 -5.45 10.14
N SER A 100 7.72 -4.71 11.23
CA SER A 100 7.76 -5.26 12.61
C SER A 100 6.37 -5.65 13.15
N THR A 101 5.31 -5.03 12.62
CA THR A 101 3.91 -5.28 13.02
C THR A 101 3.25 -6.34 12.14
N TRP A 102 3.92 -6.72 11.07
CA TRP A 102 3.49 -7.76 10.16
C TRP A 102 3.89 -9.14 10.70
N ILE A 103 2.90 -9.92 11.13
CA ILE A 103 3.11 -11.27 11.66
C ILE A 103 2.43 -12.27 10.70
N GLN A 104 3.23 -13.15 10.10
CA GLN A 104 2.76 -14.24 9.23
C GLN A 104 2.27 -15.47 10.02
N VAL A 105 2.52 -15.52 11.32
CA VAL A 105 2.28 -16.73 12.13
C VAL A 105 0.81 -16.81 12.54
N ASP A 106 0.04 -17.56 11.76
CA ASP A 106 -1.26 -18.09 12.15
C ASP A 106 -1.02 -19.16 13.22
N ASN A 107 -1.12 -18.82 14.51
CA ASN A 107 -0.92 -19.78 15.58
C ASN A 107 -2.24 -20.54 15.77
N ILE A 108 -2.27 -21.81 15.34
CA ILE A 108 -3.47 -22.67 15.38
C ILE A 108 -4.09 -22.79 16.80
N PHE A 109 -3.32 -22.47 17.83
CA PHE A 109 -3.76 -22.38 19.23
C PHE A 109 -4.77 -21.24 19.46
N ASP A 110 -4.70 -20.14 18.70
CA ASP A 110 -5.58 -18.97 18.87
C ASP A 110 -6.98 -19.23 18.29
N TYR A 111 -7.08 -20.07 17.26
CA TYR A 111 -8.36 -20.54 16.72
C TYR A 111 -9.14 -21.37 17.75
N VAL A 112 -8.45 -22.10 18.62
CA VAL A 112 -9.05 -22.92 19.68
C VAL A 112 -9.49 -22.04 20.86
N GLU A 113 -8.72 -21.03 21.24
CA GLU A 113 -9.12 -20.10 22.32
C GLU A 113 -10.26 -19.15 21.91
N ALA A 114 -10.30 -18.66 20.67
CA ALA A 114 -11.38 -17.80 20.17
C ALA A 114 -12.76 -18.49 20.13
N HIS A 115 -12.80 -19.81 20.01
CA HIS A 115 -14.03 -20.60 20.09
C HIS A 115 -14.40 -21.00 21.53
N LEU A 116 -13.54 -20.69 22.52
CA LEU A 116 -13.73 -20.99 23.94
C LEU A 116 -13.97 -19.70 24.77
N GLY A 117 -14.91 -18.86 24.34
CA GLY A 117 -15.75 -18.02 25.22
C GLY A 117 -15.08 -17.17 26.31
N GLY A 118 -14.02 -16.41 25.99
CA GLY A 118 -13.42 -15.41 26.89
C GLY A 118 -14.04 -14.01 26.76
N GLU A 119 -14.04 -13.24 27.86
CA GLU A 119 -14.73 -11.96 28.08
C GLU A 119 -14.55 -10.83 27.03
N PRO A 120 -15.48 -9.84 27.00
CA PRO A 120 -15.46 -8.74 26.04
C PRO A 120 -14.23 -7.84 26.20
N ASP A 121 -13.46 -7.67 25.12
CA ASP A 121 -12.28 -6.82 25.06
C ASP A 121 -12.67 -5.32 25.14
N THR A 122 -12.06 -4.58 26.08
CA THR A 122 -12.23 -3.12 26.27
C THR A 122 -11.10 -2.30 25.64
N SER A 123 -10.28 -2.90 24.77
CA SER A 123 -9.35 -2.14 23.91
C SER A 123 -10.13 -1.15 23.04
N PRO A 124 -9.56 0.02 22.65
CA PRO A 124 -10.21 0.91 21.70
C PRO A 124 -10.51 0.11 20.44
N ALA A 125 -11.78 -0.22 20.27
CA ALA A 125 -12.24 -0.93 19.12
C ALA A 125 -11.96 -0.03 17.91
N LEU A 126 -11.07 -0.47 17.03
CA LEU A 126 -11.05 -0.02 15.62
C LEU A 126 -12.32 -0.50 14.88
N HIS A 127 -13.37 -0.86 15.61
CA HIS A 127 -14.73 -1.10 15.14
C HIS A 127 -15.49 0.21 15.16
N ASP A 128 -15.24 1.00 14.13
CA ASP A 128 -16.20 1.84 13.41
C ASP A 128 -15.38 2.26 12.17
N VAL A 129 -15.65 1.79 10.94
CA VAL A 129 -16.58 2.43 9.98
C VAL A 129 -16.80 1.48 8.76
N PRO A 130 -18.01 1.41 8.18
CA PRO A 130 -18.24 0.84 6.84
C PRO A 130 -17.53 1.69 5.75
N GLY A 131 -16.40 1.21 5.24
CA GLY A 131 -15.47 1.99 4.40
C GLY A 131 -14.05 1.44 4.53
N ILE A 132 -13.94 0.10 4.41
CA ILE A 132 -12.84 -0.78 4.86
C ILE A 132 -11.58 -0.62 3.98
N ASP A 133 -11.09 0.59 3.89
CA ASP A 133 -9.80 0.95 3.31
C ASP A 133 -9.23 2.00 4.27
N PRO A 134 -8.11 1.77 4.99
CA PRO A 134 -7.50 2.83 5.78
C PRO A 134 -7.05 4.02 4.90
N PHE A 135 -7.11 3.85 3.57
CA PHE A 135 -6.96 4.88 2.55
C PHE A 135 -8.28 5.15 1.82
N ASP A 136 -9.45 4.99 2.47
CA ASP A 136 -10.75 5.37 1.93
C ASP A 136 -10.72 6.86 1.57
N GLY A 137 -10.23 7.15 0.37
CA GLY A 137 -9.96 8.51 -0.04
C GLY A 137 -8.64 8.84 -0.72
N ARG A 138 -7.53 8.11 -0.51
CA ARG A 138 -6.25 8.52 -1.10
C ARG A 138 -6.03 7.87 -2.46
N TRP A 139 -5.63 8.70 -3.41
CA TRP A 139 -5.49 8.36 -4.82
C TRP A 139 -4.22 8.98 -5.36
N MET A 140 -3.65 8.37 -6.38
CA MET A 140 -2.53 8.93 -7.12
C MET A 140 -2.84 8.94 -8.60
N ASP A 141 -2.12 9.78 -9.33
CA ASP A 141 -2.07 9.71 -10.78
C ASP A 141 -1.13 8.57 -11.21
N LYS A 142 -1.63 7.65 -12.04
CA LYS A 142 -0.88 6.46 -12.50
C LYS A 142 0.40 6.81 -13.25
N GLU A 143 0.44 7.91 -13.98
CA GLU A 143 1.63 8.27 -14.78
C GLU A 143 2.74 8.86 -13.90
N THR A 144 2.38 9.75 -12.98
CA THR A 144 3.36 10.48 -12.16
C THR A 144 3.64 9.80 -10.82
N GLY A 145 2.72 8.96 -10.33
CA GLY A 145 2.78 8.36 -9.01
C GLY A 145 2.49 9.34 -7.86
N LEU A 146 2.09 10.57 -8.16
CA LEU A 146 1.89 11.62 -7.16
C LEU A 146 0.49 11.54 -6.55
N GLU A 147 0.40 11.77 -5.23
CA GLU A 147 -0.87 11.82 -4.52
C GLU A 147 -1.75 12.95 -5.08
N LEU A 148 -3.04 12.65 -5.21
CA LEU A 148 -4.09 13.54 -5.67
C LEU A 148 -4.89 14.06 -4.50
N ASN A 149 -5.37 15.31 -4.61
CA ASN A 149 -6.17 15.94 -3.58
C ASN A 149 -7.45 15.13 -3.29
N HIS A 150 -7.51 14.57 -2.08
CA HIS A 150 -8.61 13.73 -1.60
C HIS A 150 -10.00 14.34 -1.84
N ASN A 151 -10.17 15.63 -1.53
CA ASN A 151 -11.47 16.28 -1.60
C ASN A 151 -12.01 16.36 -3.04
N TYR A 152 -11.13 16.61 -4.01
CA TYR A 152 -11.53 16.65 -5.41
C TYR A 152 -11.82 15.26 -5.96
N VAL A 153 -11.03 14.26 -5.60
CA VAL A 153 -11.30 12.87 -6.02
C VAL A 153 -12.60 12.35 -5.42
N ARG A 154 -12.87 12.65 -4.15
CA ARG A 154 -14.15 12.33 -3.49
C ARG A 154 -15.32 13.01 -4.21
N GLY A 155 -15.16 14.26 -4.62
CA GLY A 155 -16.15 14.99 -5.42
C GLY A 155 -16.44 14.31 -6.76
N TYR A 156 -15.40 13.93 -7.50
CA TYR A 156 -15.51 13.19 -8.76
C TYR A 156 -16.23 11.85 -8.58
N ARG A 157 -15.82 11.02 -7.61
CA ARG A 157 -16.48 9.73 -7.33
C ARG A 157 -17.95 9.89 -6.93
N ARG A 158 -18.29 10.96 -6.22
CA ARG A 158 -19.68 11.27 -5.87
C ARG A 158 -20.50 11.62 -7.11
N ALA A 159 -19.94 12.40 -8.04
CA ALA A 159 -20.61 12.73 -9.30
C ALA A 159 -20.90 11.47 -10.14
N LEU A 160 -19.94 10.53 -10.22
CA LEU A 160 -20.14 9.23 -10.87
C LEU A 160 -21.29 8.43 -10.23
N LYS A 161 -21.32 8.34 -8.89
CA LYS A 161 -22.36 7.58 -8.15
C LYS A 161 -23.77 8.17 -8.29
N LEU A 162 -23.89 9.48 -8.47
CA LEU A 162 -25.19 10.15 -8.59
C LEU A 162 -25.77 10.08 -10.01
N ASN A 163 -25.12 9.36 -10.95
CA ASN A 163 -25.50 9.34 -12.37
C ASN A 163 -25.70 10.75 -12.94
N SER A 164 -24.87 11.71 -12.54
CA SER A 164 -24.90 13.04 -13.16
C SER A 164 -24.60 12.97 -14.65
N ASP A 165 -24.97 14.01 -15.40
CA ASP A 165 -24.58 14.10 -16.81
C ASP A 165 -23.06 14.09 -16.99
N THR A 166 -22.61 13.75 -18.20
CA THR A 166 -21.19 13.67 -18.55
C THR A 166 -20.45 14.99 -18.34
N ALA A 167 -21.13 16.13 -18.55
CA ALA A 167 -20.53 17.45 -18.36
C ALA A 167 -20.15 17.70 -16.88
N GLN A 168 -20.97 17.22 -15.94
CA GLN A 168 -20.66 17.29 -14.51
C GLN A 168 -19.49 16.38 -14.13
N HIS A 169 -19.36 15.21 -14.76
CA HIS A 169 -18.19 14.34 -14.57
C HIS A 169 -16.91 15.01 -15.05
N ASP A 170 -16.93 15.63 -16.25
CA ASP A 170 -15.78 16.33 -16.81
C ASP A 170 -15.36 17.55 -15.97
N ILE A 171 -16.34 18.32 -15.49
CA ILE A 171 -16.08 19.44 -14.57
C ILE A 171 -15.43 18.93 -13.28
N ALA A 172 -15.90 17.81 -12.72
CA ALA A 172 -15.34 17.24 -11.51
C ALA A 172 -13.93 16.67 -11.74
N ALA A 173 -13.67 16.01 -12.87
CA ALA A 173 -12.36 15.49 -13.24
C ALA A 173 -11.31 16.61 -13.40
N ARG A 174 -11.67 17.71 -14.07
CA ARG A 174 -10.79 18.90 -14.25
C ARG A 174 -10.48 19.66 -12.96
N ARG A 175 -11.15 19.33 -11.86
CA ARG A 175 -10.86 19.90 -10.53
C ARG A 175 -9.83 19.09 -9.77
N ILE A 176 -9.54 17.85 -10.16
CA ILE A 176 -8.55 17.03 -9.48
C ILE A 176 -7.16 17.65 -9.70
N THR A 177 -6.40 17.75 -8.62
CA THR A 177 -5.05 18.32 -8.57
C THR A 177 -4.14 17.41 -7.77
N ILE A 178 -2.82 17.62 -7.89
CA ILE A 178 -1.84 17.00 -6.98
C ILE A 178 -2.09 17.53 -5.56
N ALA A 179 -1.96 16.66 -4.56
CA ALA A 179 -2.08 17.00 -3.15
C ALA A 179 -1.04 18.06 -2.75
N GLY A 180 -1.41 18.96 -1.83
CA GLY A 180 -0.54 20.06 -1.38
C GLY A 180 -0.23 21.15 -2.42
N ARG A 181 -0.63 20.98 -3.69
CA ARG A 181 -0.35 21.94 -4.78
C ARG A 181 -1.57 22.80 -5.13
N PRO A 182 -1.35 24.08 -5.51
CA PRO A 182 -2.43 24.90 -6.04
C PRO A 182 -2.95 24.32 -7.35
N ARG A 183 -4.17 24.72 -7.74
CA ARG A 183 -4.76 24.27 -9.00
C ARG A 183 -3.93 24.77 -10.19
N PRO A 184 -3.47 23.88 -11.08
CA PRO A 184 -2.72 24.29 -12.25
C PRO A 184 -3.62 25.04 -13.25
N GLU A 185 -3.03 25.91 -14.06
CA GLU A 185 -3.73 26.63 -15.13
C GLU A 185 -4.31 25.65 -16.17
N THR A 186 -3.52 24.64 -16.53
CA THR A 186 -3.97 23.50 -17.34
C THR A 186 -4.41 22.37 -16.43
N PRO A 187 -5.64 21.85 -16.55
CA PRO A 187 -6.12 20.78 -15.69
C PRO A 187 -5.29 19.50 -15.90
N LEU A 188 -5.03 18.77 -14.81
CA LEU A 188 -4.31 17.49 -14.84
C LEU A 188 -5.05 16.45 -15.71
N PHE A 189 -6.38 16.42 -15.61
CA PHE A 189 -7.23 15.58 -16.44
C PHE A 189 -8.12 16.44 -17.33
N ALA A 190 -8.10 16.19 -18.64
CA ALA A 190 -8.89 16.97 -19.59
C ALA A 190 -10.39 16.66 -19.51
N ASP A 191 -10.75 15.44 -19.12
CA ASP A 191 -12.12 14.94 -19.01
C ASP A 191 -12.23 13.77 -18.02
N ALA A 192 -13.46 13.29 -17.84
CA ALA A 192 -13.77 12.16 -16.97
C ALA A 192 -13.21 10.82 -17.47
N ALA A 193 -12.99 10.67 -18.79
CA ALA A 193 -12.45 9.44 -19.38
C ALA A 193 -10.97 9.29 -19.03
N ILE A 194 -10.17 10.33 -19.23
CA ILE A 194 -8.75 10.35 -18.86
C ILE A 194 -8.58 10.16 -17.35
N ALA A 195 -9.43 10.81 -16.54
CA ALA A 195 -9.41 10.59 -15.09
C ALA A 195 -9.70 9.13 -14.73
N ALA A 196 -10.66 8.47 -15.40
CA ALA A 196 -10.99 7.08 -15.12
C ALA A 196 -9.84 6.11 -15.44
N GLU A 197 -9.02 6.41 -16.45
CA GLU A 197 -7.88 5.58 -16.86
C GLU A 197 -6.65 5.77 -15.96
N ARG A 198 -6.44 6.99 -15.47
CA ARG A 198 -5.22 7.36 -14.73
C ARG A 198 -5.38 7.32 -13.22
N LEU A 199 -6.60 7.38 -12.69
CA LEU A 199 -6.84 7.46 -11.26
C LEU A 199 -6.73 6.07 -10.61
N VAL A 200 -5.66 5.86 -9.84
CA VAL A 200 -5.39 4.61 -9.13
C VAL A 200 -5.25 4.85 -7.62
N ARG A 201 -5.38 3.80 -6.82
CA ARG A 201 -5.20 3.90 -5.37
C ARG A 201 -3.78 4.31 -5.04
N LEU A 202 -3.62 5.17 -4.03
CA LEU A 202 -2.30 5.59 -3.57
C LEU A 202 -1.51 4.37 -3.09
N VAL A 203 -0.33 4.18 -3.65
CA VAL A 203 0.70 3.25 -3.17
C VAL A 203 1.76 4.09 -2.44
N PRO A 204 2.12 3.76 -1.19
CA PRO A 204 3.09 4.52 -0.41
C PRO A 204 4.42 4.62 -1.14
N ALA A 205 5.07 5.76 -1.00
CA ALA A 205 6.37 5.99 -1.60
C ALA A 205 7.39 4.92 -1.16
N GLU A 206 7.33 4.48 0.11
CA GLU A 206 8.17 3.38 0.59
C GLU A 206 8.07 2.10 -0.26
N ILE A 207 6.90 1.76 -0.81
CA ILE A 207 6.72 0.57 -1.66
C ILE A 207 7.39 0.77 -3.02
N ARG A 208 7.30 1.98 -3.58
CA ARG A 208 8.00 2.36 -4.81
C ARG A 208 9.51 2.32 -4.61
N GLU A 209 10.02 2.88 -3.53
CA GLU A 209 11.46 2.88 -3.23
C GLU A 209 11.96 1.46 -2.91
N LEU A 210 11.13 0.62 -2.31
CA LEU A 210 11.44 -0.80 -2.08
C LEU A 210 11.62 -1.53 -3.42
N ASP A 211 10.71 -1.30 -4.38
CA ASP A 211 10.84 -1.80 -5.75
C ASP A 211 12.13 -1.29 -6.42
N LEU A 212 12.41 0.01 -6.34
CA LEU A 212 13.60 0.62 -6.96
C LEU A 212 14.91 0.08 -6.37
N LEU A 213 15.03 -0.02 -5.05
CA LEU A 213 16.21 -0.57 -4.39
C LEU A 213 16.41 -2.05 -4.75
N GLY A 214 15.31 -2.80 -4.80
CA GLY A 214 15.32 -4.24 -5.02
C GLY A 214 15.31 -4.67 -6.48
N TYR A 215 15.11 -3.73 -7.42
CA TYR A 215 14.75 -4.03 -8.80
C TYR A 215 13.65 -5.10 -8.87
N LEU A 216 12.58 -4.94 -8.08
CA LEU A 216 11.62 -6.01 -7.85
C LEU A 216 10.74 -6.28 -9.07
N PHE A 217 10.40 -5.23 -9.82
CA PHE A 217 9.64 -5.33 -11.06
C PHE A 217 10.51 -5.06 -12.29
N THR A 218 10.17 -5.72 -13.39
CA THR A 218 10.84 -5.56 -14.69
C THR A 218 10.48 -4.24 -15.39
N ASN A 219 9.36 -3.64 -15.00
CA ASN A 219 8.87 -2.37 -15.53
C ASN A 219 8.63 -1.39 -14.37
N PRO A 220 9.18 -0.16 -14.43
CA PRO A 220 8.96 0.89 -13.43
C PRO A 220 7.49 1.27 -13.19
N GLY A 221 6.56 0.91 -14.08
CA GLY A 221 5.13 1.18 -13.91
C GLY A 221 4.37 0.09 -13.15
N THR A 222 4.97 -1.07 -12.87
CA THR A 222 4.24 -2.21 -12.27
C THR A 222 3.72 -1.90 -10.87
N TRP A 223 4.48 -1.18 -10.05
CA TRP A 223 4.06 -0.82 -8.69
C TRP A 223 2.76 0.01 -8.68
N THR A 224 2.48 0.78 -9.74
CA THR A 224 1.22 1.55 -9.87
C THR A 224 -0.01 0.68 -10.07
N SER A 225 0.19 -0.59 -10.42
CA SER A 225 -0.87 -1.60 -10.59
C SER A 225 -1.17 -2.35 -9.29
N LEU A 226 -0.39 -2.13 -8.24
CA LEU A 226 -0.63 -2.73 -6.93
C LEU A 226 -1.95 -2.26 -6.36
N ARG A 227 -2.67 -3.19 -5.73
CA ARG A 227 -3.95 -2.91 -5.08
C ARG A 227 -3.78 -2.98 -3.57
N PRO A 228 -4.38 -2.04 -2.80
CA PRO A 228 -4.40 -2.16 -1.36
C PRO A 228 -5.14 -3.45 -0.97
N VAL A 229 -4.59 -4.15 -0.01
CA VAL A 229 -5.12 -5.40 0.53
C VAL A 229 -5.05 -5.31 2.05
N LEU A 230 -6.20 -5.53 2.69
CA LEU A 230 -6.29 -5.50 4.15
C LEU A 230 -6.07 -6.91 4.70
N TYR A 231 -5.08 -7.05 5.56
CA TYR A 231 -4.77 -8.28 6.25
C TYR A 231 -5.23 -8.19 7.68
N THR A 232 -5.86 -9.26 8.14
CA THR A 232 -6.31 -9.39 9.51
C THR A 232 -5.62 -10.61 10.09
N HIS A 233 -4.77 -10.42 11.09
CA HIS A 233 -4.16 -11.54 11.81
C HIS A 233 -4.57 -11.49 13.29
N TRP A 234 -4.56 -12.66 13.91
CA TRP A 234 -4.95 -12.89 15.29
C TRP A 234 -3.68 -12.86 16.15
N SER A 235 -3.72 -12.18 17.31
CA SER A 235 -2.59 -12.06 18.25
C SER A 235 -3.02 -12.01 19.70
#